data_AF-A0A538MAU6-F1
#
_entry.id   AF-A0A538MAU6-F1
#
_cell.length_a   1.000
_cell.length_b   1.000
_cell.length_c   1.000
_cell.angle_alpha   90.00
_cell.angle_beta   90.00
_cell.angle_gamma   90.00
#
_symmetry.space_group_name_H-M   'P 1'
#
loop_
_entity.id
_entity.type
_entity.pdbx_description
1 polymer ?
#
loop_
_entity_poly.entity_id
_entity_poly.type
_entity_poly.pdbx_seq_one_letter_code
_entity_poly.pdbx_strand_id
1 'polypeptide(L)'
;MREIDLAVFADALAGESAALSARAERIRLKLRQAKIERRARNDLTAATVDRLESLGLLGGIHERSAHAELRELEESLTALEELQAWVEAELAATTNAA
;
A
#
# COMPACT_ATOMS: atom_id res chain seq x y z
N MET A 1 20.50 -13.45 -21.07
CA MET A 1 19.45 -14.02 -20.20
C MET A 1 18.48 -14.78 -21.10
N ARG A 2 17.86 -15.89 -20.68
CA ARG A 2 16.85 -16.54 -21.55
C ARG A 2 15.53 -15.78 -21.42
N GLU A 3 14.82 -15.60 -22.52
CA GLU A 3 13.52 -14.92 -22.58
C GLU A 3 12.52 -15.45 -21.54
N ILE A 4 12.44 -16.78 -21.41
CA ILE A 4 11.55 -17.44 -20.44
C ILE A 4 11.90 -17.05 -19.00
N ASP A 5 13.19 -16.92 -18.66
CA ASP A 5 13.61 -16.55 -17.30
C ASP A 5 13.16 -15.10 -16.98
N LEU A 6 13.27 -14.19 -17.95
CA LEU A 6 12.80 -12.81 -17.83
C LEU A 6 11.27 -12.73 -17.71
N ALA A 7 10.53 -13.53 -18.49
CA ALA A 7 9.07 -13.53 -18.48
C ALA A 7 8.52 -14.05 -17.13
N VAL A 8 9.13 -15.10 -16.58
CA VAL A 8 8.79 -15.60 -15.24
C VAL A 8 9.10 -14.56 -14.17
N PHE A 9 10.23 -13.86 -14.29
CA PHE A 9 10.58 -12.80 -13.34
C PHE A 9 9.61 -11.62 -13.42
N ALA A 10 9.19 -11.20 -14.63
CA ALA A 10 8.20 -10.16 -14.82
C ALA A 10 6.86 -10.49 -14.13
N ASP A 11 6.38 -11.74 -14.25
CA ASP A 11 5.17 -12.21 -13.58
C ASP A 11 5.30 -12.14 -12.05
N ALA A 12 6.45 -12.57 -11.51
CA ALA A 12 6.73 -12.46 -10.07
C ALA A 12 6.71 -11.01 -9.59
N LEU A 13 7.31 -10.07 -10.35
CA LEU A 13 7.29 -8.64 -10.01
C LEU A 13 5.86 -8.07 -10.06
N ALA A 14 5.03 -8.48 -11.02
CA ALA A 14 3.63 -8.08 -11.09
C ALA A 14 2.84 -8.55 -9.84
N GLY A 15 3.09 -9.78 -9.38
CA GLY A 15 2.52 -10.30 -8.14
C GLY A 15 2.90 -9.48 -6.90
N GLU A 16 4.18 -9.12 -6.77
CA GLU A 16 4.66 -8.31 -5.65
C GLU A 16 4.08 -6.89 -5.69
N SER A 17 3.99 -6.27 -6.87
CA SER A 17 3.39 -4.94 -7.05
C SER A 17 1.92 -4.92 -6.62
N ALA A 18 1.17 -5.96 -6.99
CA ALA A 18 -0.22 -6.12 -6.55
C ALA A 18 -0.32 -6.28 -5.02
N ALA A 19 0.58 -7.05 -4.40
CA ALA A 19 0.60 -7.25 -2.95
C ALA A 19 0.92 -5.96 -2.17
N LEU A 20 1.94 -5.22 -2.59
CA LEU A 20 2.33 -3.94 -2.00
C LEU A 20 1.23 -2.89 -2.17
N SER A 21 0.64 -2.79 -3.36
CA SER A 21 -0.48 -1.90 -3.64
C SER A 21 -1.69 -2.18 -2.76
N ALA A 22 -2.05 -3.46 -2.60
CA ALA A 22 -3.14 -3.87 -1.72
C ALA A 22 -2.86 -3.52 -0.25
N ARG A 23 -1.59 -3.63 0.19
CA ARG A 23 -1.19 -3.23 1.53
C ARG A 23 -1.29 -1.71 1.73
N ALA A 24 -0.80 -0.92 0.78
CA ALA A 24 -0.91 0.53 0.82
C ALA A 24 -2.38 0.99 0.92
N GLU A 25 -3.28 0.36 0.15
CA GLU A 25 -4.70 0.71 0.19
C GLU A 25 -5.36 0.40 1.54
N ARG A 26 -4.98 -0.72 2.19
CA ARG A 26 -5.43 -1.02 3.55
C ARG A 26 -5.01 0.06 4.54
N ILE A 27 -3.81 0.63 4.40
CA ILE A 27 -3.36 1.73 5.25
C ILE A 27 -4.11 3.02 4.95
N ARG A 28 -4.34 3.34 3.67
CA ARG A 28 -5.15 4.51 3.28
C ARG A 28 -6.57 4.42 3.85
N LEU A 29 -7.19 3.24 3.84
CA LEU A 29 -8.48 2.99 4.49
C LEU A 29 -8.44 3.30 5.98
N LYS A 30 -7.43 2.79 6.71
CA LYS A 30 -7.23 3.08 8.12
C LYS A 30 -7.08 4.58 8.39
N LEU A 31 -6.28 5.29 7.59
CA LEU A 31 -6.10 6.75 7.70
C LEU A 31 -7.41 7.52 7.43
N ARG A 32 -8.23 7.09 6.46
CA ARG A 32 -9.55 7.67 6.22
C ARG A 32 -10.47 7.45 7.43
N GLN A 33 -10.49 6.25 8.00
CA GLN A 33 -11.23 5.97 9.23
C GLN A 33 -10.76 6.86 10.39
N ALA A 34 -9.45 7.02 10.59
CA ALA A 34 -8.88 7.89 11.63
C ALA A 34 -9.41 9.32 11.57
N LYS A 35 -9.50 9.88 10.35
CA LYS A 35 -10.06 11.22 10.13
C LYS A 35 -11.53 11.30 10.52
N ILE A 36 -12.32 10.27 10.21
CA ILE A 36 -13.73 10.18 10.61
C ILE A 36 -13.85 10.11 12.13
N GLU A 37 -13.08 9.23 12.77
CA GLU A 37 -13.08 9.08 14.23
C GLU A 37 -12.63 10.37 14.94
N ARG A 38 -11.61 11.05 14.42
CA ARG A 38 -11.16 12.35 14.95
C ARG A 38 -12.26 13.39 14.88
N ARG A 39 -12.97 13.46 13.76
CA ARG A 39 -14.13 14.36 13.62
C ARG A 39 -15.23 13.98 14.60
N ALA A 40 -15.56 12.69 14.72
CA ALA A 40 -16.56 12.21 15.67
C ALA A 40 -16.21 12.62 17.12
N ARG A 41 -14.94 12.51 17.52
CA ARG A 41 -14.48 12.97 18.85
C ARG A 41 -14.66 14.47 19.07
N ASN A 42 -14.52 15.27 18.01
CA ASN A 42 -14.68 16.72 18.10
C ASN A 42 -16.16 17.16 18.13
N ASP A 43 -17.04 16.41 17.45
CA ASP A 43 -18.44 16.79 17.25
C ASP A 43 -19.38 16.17 18.31
N LEU A 44 -18.97 15.12 19.02
CA LEU A 44 -19.76 14.41 20.03
C LEU A 44 -19.43 14.83 21.47
N THR A 45 -20.35 14.55 22.38
CA THR A 45 -20.10 14.78 23.82
C THR A 45 -19.06 13.80 24.36
N ALA A 46 -18.28 14.23 25.35
CA ALA A 46 -17.28 13.39 26.00
C ALA A 46 -17.86 12.05 26.49
N ALA A 47 -19.03 12.06 27.14
CA ALA A 47 -19.69 10.85 27.60
C ALA A 47 -20.06 9.88 26.45
N THR A 48 -20.42 10.39 25.28
CA THR A 48 -20.68 9.57 24.09
C THR A 48 -19.39 8.97 23.56
N VAL A 49 -18.32 9.78 23.47
CA VAL A 49 -17.00 9.33 23.04
C VAL A 49 -16.49 8.22 23.96
N ASP A 50 -16.49 8.44 25.28
CA ASP A 50 -16.06 7.45 26.29
C ASP A 50 -16.82 6.13 26.13
N ARG A 51 -18.14 6.22 25.90
CA ARG A 51 -18.96 5.03 25.69
C ARG A 51 -18.57 4.30 24.41
N LEU A 52 -18.36 4.99 23.30
CA LEU A 52 -17.97 4.38 22.03
C LEU A 52 -16.56 3.78 22.06
N GLU A 53 -15.63 4.41 22.77
CA GLU A 53 -14.28 3.86 23.03
C GLU A 53 -14.36 2.61 23.90
N SER A 54 -15.20 2.60 24.95
CA SER A 54 -15.43 1.40 25.77
C SER A 54 -16.03 0.22 24.99
N LEU A 55 -16.74 0.50 23.89
CA LEU A 55 -17.31 -0.49 22.97
C LEU A 55 -16.34 -0.89 21.85
N GLY A 56 -15.17 -0.27 21.76
CA GLY A 56 -14.19 -0.51 20.68
C GLY A 56 -14.61 0.03 19.31
N LEU A 57 -15.61 0.90 19.24
CA LEU A 57 -16.10 1.50 17.99
C LEU A 57 -15.27 2.72 17.57
N LEU A 58 -14.64 3.38 18.55
CA LEU A 58 -13.60 4.37 18.34
C LEU A 58 -12.29 3.76 18.83
N GLY A 59 -11.40 3.43 17.90
CA GLY A 59 -10.22 2.61 18.19
C GLY A 59 -8.91 3.36 18.10
N GLY A 60 -8.86 4.49 17.39
CA GLY A 60 -7.66 5.32 17.23
C GLY A 60 -6.49 4.55 16.61
N ILE A 61 -6.19 4.78 15.33
CA ILE A 61 -4.92 4.31 14.78
C ILE A 61 -3.78 5.25 15.17
N HIS A 62 -2.56 4.74 15.25
CA HIS A 62 -1.38 5.59 15.40
C HIS A 62 -1.06 6.27 14.04
N GLU A 63 -1.75 7.38 13.72
CA GLU A 63 -1.69 8.06 12.40
C GLU A 63 -0.24 8.27 11.90
N ARG A 64 0.68 8.67 12.78
CA ARG A 64 2.10 8.87 12.42
C ARG A 64 2.77 7.59 11.90
N SER A 65 2.52 6.45 12.56
CA SER A 65 3.11 5.16 12.17
C SER A 65 2.49 4.68 10.86
N ALA A 66 1.18 4.87 10.70
CA ALA A 66 0.48 4.53 9.46
C ALA A 66 0.96 5.38 8.27
N HIS A 67 1.22 6.67 8.47
CA HIS A 67 1.81 7.54 7.44
C HIS A 67 3.23 7.13 7.07
N ALA A 68 4.06 6.79 8.06
CA ALA A 68 5.41 6.29 7.80
C ALA A 68 5.38 4.96 7.01
N GLU A 69 4.55 4.01 7.43
CA GLU A 69 4.39 2.74 6.72
C GLU A 69 3.86 2.93 5.29
N LEU A 70 2.90 3.84 5.08
CA LEU A 70 2.40 4.15 3.74
C LEU A 70 3.51 4.70 2.85
N ARG A 71 4.33 5.62 3.38
CA ARG A 71 5.44 6.21 2.63
C ARG A 71 6.46 5.15 2.20
N GLU A 72 6.85 4.27 3.12
CA GLU A 72 7.76 3.16 2.83
C GLU A 72 7.22 2.23 1.73
N LEU A 73 5.91 1.95 1.74
CA LEU A 73 5.27 1.16 0.69
C LEU A 73 5.23 1.88 -0.66
N GLU A 74 5.00 3.19 -0.66
CA GLU A 74 5.03 4.01 -1.87
C GLU A 74 6.45 4.07 -2.46
N GLU A 75 7.48 4.24 -1.62
CA GLU A 75 8.89 4.18 -2.03
C GLU A 75 9.26 2.78 -2.58
N SER A 76 8.77 1.71 -1.95
CA SER A 76 8.98 0.33 -2.41
C SER A 76 8.30 0.07 -3.76
N LEU A 77 7.08 0.59 -3.97
CA LEU A 77 6.37 0.47 -5.24
C LEU A 77 7.12 1.18 -6.37
N THR A 78 7.61 2.41 -6.13
CA THR A 78 8.42 3.13 -7.13
C THR A 78 9.68 2.35 -7.52
N ALA A 79 10.40 1.79 -6.55
CA ALA A 79 11.58 0.97 -6.85
C ALA A 79 11.22 -0.30 -7.65
N LEU A 80 10.07 -0.90 -7.36
CA LEU A 80 9.58 -2.07 -8.08
C LEU A 80 9.15 -1.73 -9.51
N GLU A 81 8.51 -0.57 -9.73
CA GLU A 81 8.14 -0.06 -11.05
C GLU A 81 9.38 0.18 -11.93
N GLU A 82 10.46 0.71 -11.36
CA GLU A 82 11.75 0.86 -12.07
C GLU A 82 12.32 -0.50 -12.52
N LEU A 83 12.27 -1.50 -11.64
CA LEU A 83 12.72 -2.85 -11.96
C LEU A 83 11.83 -3.52 -13.02
N GLN A 84 10.51 -3.36 -12.94
CA GLN A 84 9.56 -3.85 -13.94
C GLN A 84 9.85 -3.24 -15.31
N ALA A 85 10.03 -1.92 -15.38
CA ALA A 85 10.36 -1.24 -16.64
C ALA A 85 11.68 -1.73 -17.24
N TRP A 86 12.68 -2.02 -16.41
CA TRP A 86 13.94 -2.61 -16.87
C TRP A 86 13.74 -4.03 -17.44
N VAL A 87 12.99 -4.89 -16.74
CA VAL A 87 12.70 -6.27 -17.22
C VAL A 87 11.91 -6.24 -18.54
N GLU A 88 10.93 -5.35 -18.66
CA GLU A 88 10.16 -5.17 -19.89
C GLU A 88 11.03 -4.74 -21.08
N ALA A 89 12.01 -3.85 -20.84
CA ALA A 89 12.96 -3.44 -21.87
C ALA A 89 13.88 -4.60 -22.32
N GLU A 90 14.38 -5.40 -21.38
CA GLU A 90 15.19 -6.59 -21.68
C GLU A 90 14.41 -7.67 -22.44
N LEU A 91 13.13 -7.87 -22.08
CA LEU A 91 12.23 -8.76 -22.81
C LEU A 91 12.05 -8.30 -24.26
N ALA A 92 11.71 -7.02 -24.46
CA ALA A 92 11.53 -6.45 -25.80
C ALA A 92 12.80 -6.57 -26.66
N ALA A 93 13.98 -6.36 -26.07
CA ALA A 93 15.26 -6.54 -26.76
C ALA A 93 15.52 -8.00 -27.16
N THR A 94 15.15 -8.95 -26.29
CA THR A 94 15.33 -10.39 -26.54
C THR A 94 14.38 -10.90 -27.61
N THR A 95 13.11 -10.48 -27.57
CA THR A 95 12.09 -10.86 -28.57
C THR A 95 12.43 -10.31 -29.96
N ASN A 96 12.99 -9.11 -30.06
CA ASN A 96 13.38 -8.51 -31.35
C ASN A 96 14.66 -9.11 -31.96
N ALA A 97 15.45 -9.85 -31.17
CA ALA A 97 16.69 -10.49 -31.61
C ALA A 97 16.51 -11.96 -32.03
N ALA A 98 15.32 -12.53 -31.82
CA ALA A 98 14.93 -13.88 -32.20
C ALA A 98 14.23 -13.90 -33.56
#